data_AF-A0AAD9JCT8-F1
#
_entry.id   AF-A0AAD9JCT8-F1
#
_cell.length_a   1.000
_cell.length_b   1.000
_cell.length_c   1.000
_cell.angle_alpha   90.00
_cell.angle_beta   90.00
_cell.angle_gamma   90.00
#
_symmetry.space_group_name_H-M   'P 1'
#
loop_
_entity.id
_entity.type
_entity.pdbx_description
1 polymer ?
#
loop_
_entity_poly.entity_id
_entity_poly.type
_entity_poly.pdbx_seq_one_letter_code
_entity_poly.pdbx_strand_id
1 'polypeptide(L)'
;IREYCQWETFNATCSSNEIIFMKVANYGRMRFGRCVKENHGNIGCSSNVLPQLDRKCSGRHTCQLVIPDPMLHNIHPCPKELVPYLEASYICLPGLKVSQISGYLASATPVEDGIGTRQCPWILHANSGQRINLTLYAFGTAQRHLEDADGGELMEPIDECGSDIIITDSGRTRSISACGQLVRRRLIYMSDGFELEVYFENSNPRQ
;
A
#
# COMPACT_ATOMS: atom_id res chain seq x y z
N ILE A 1 4.28 15.13 -9.55
CA ILE A 1 3.01 15.13 -8.78
C ILE A 1 1.94 15.75 -9.67
N ARG A 2 0.71 15.24 -9.68
CA ARG A 2 -0.40 15.76 -10.48
C ARG A 2 -1.57 16.16 -9.57
N GLU A 3 -2.28 17.21 -9.97
CA GLU A 3 -3.50 17.69 -9.32
C GLU A 3 -4.73 17.04 -9.98
N TYR A 4 -5.74 16.69 -9.19
CA TYR A 4 -7.03 16.14 -9.63
C TYR A 4 -8.14 16.94 -8.98
N CYS A 5 -8.89 17.66 -9.80
CA CYS A 5 -9.90 18.61 -9.36
C CYS A 5 -11.25 17.92 -9.09
N GLN A 6 -12.23 18.70 -8.65
CA GLN A 6 -13.60 18.21 -8.49
C GLN A 6 -14.12 17.57 -9.78
N TRP A 7 -14.76 16.42 -9.63
CA TRP A 7 -15.32 15.55 -10.67
C TRP A 7 -14.29 14.85 -11.57
N GLU A 8 -13.01 15.00 -11.27
CA GLU A 8 -11.97 14.28 -12.00
C GLU A 8 -11.66 12.92 -11.39
N THR A 9 -11.14 12.03 -12.23
CA THR A 9 -10.74 10.68 -11.83
C THR A 9 -9.22 10.60 -11.78
N PHE A 10 -8.70 10.30 -10.59
CA PHE A 10 -7.36 9.72 -10.48
C PHE A 10 -7.40 8.30 -11.04
N ASN A 11 -6.57 8.05 -12.05
CA ASN A 11 -6.41 6.75 -12.67
C ASN A 11 -4.92 6.39 -12.68
N ALA A 12 -4.59 5.30 -12.00
CA ALA A 12 -3.28 4.68 -12.02
C ALA A 12 -3.38 3.33 -12.71
N THR A 13 -2.49 3.10 -13.66
CA THR A 13 -2.39 1.82 -14.38
C THR A 13 -0.91 1.52 -14.61
N CYS A 14 -0.53 0.28 -14.34
CA CYS A 14 0.78 -0.30 -14.61
C CYS A 14 0.64 -1.50 -15.55
N SER A 15 1.75 -1.93 -16.17
CA SER A 15 1.77 -3.09 -17.06
C SER A 15 1.47 -4.39 -16.30
N SER A 16 1.22 -5.50 -17.02
CA SER A 16 0.86 -6.79 -16.41
C SER A 16 1.90 -7.37 -15.44
N ASN A 17 3.17 -6.97 -15.55
CA ASN A 17 4.25 -7.41 -14.66
C ASN A 17 4.71 -6.31 -13.69
N GLU A 18 3.89 -5.28 -13.49
CA GLU A 18 4.23 -4.12 -12.68
C GLU A 18 3.08 -3.76 -11.75
N ILE A 19 3.41 -3.39 -10.52
CA ILE A 19 2.42 -2.95 -9.54
C ILE A 19 2.51 -1.46 -9.28
N ILE A 20 1.39 -0.86 -8.93
CA ILE A 20 1.31 0.52 -8.48
C ILE A 20 2.00 0.65 -7.13
N PHE A 21 2.84 1.67 -7.00
CA PHE A 21 3.38 2.13 -5.73
C PHE A 21 3.12 3.62 -5.57
N MET A 22 2.20 3.99 -4.67
CA MET A 22 1.91 5.39 -4.40
C MET A 22 3.13 6.09 -3.80
N LYS A 23 3.51 7.25 -4.32
CA LYS A 23 4.65 8.03 -3.81
C LYS A 23 4.21 9.12 -2.86
N VAL A 24 3.16 9.83 -3.23
CA VAL A 24 2.62 10.99 -2.52
C VAL A 24 1.12 11.02 -2.75
N ALA A 25 0.36 11.34 -1.71
CA ALA A 25 -1.03 11.71 -1.83
C ALA A 25 -1.41 12.73 -0.74
N ASN A 26 -1.84 13.91 -1.14
CA ASN A 26 -2.35 14.94 -0.25
C ASN A 26 -3.74 15.36 -0.71
N TYR A 27 -4.66 15.60 0.21
CA TYR A 27 -6.01 16.05 -0.09
C TYR A 27 -6.33 17.34 0.64
N GLY A 28 -6.83 18.35 -0.07
CA GLY A 28 -7.12 19.66 0.49
C GLY A 28 -7.04 20.77 -0.54
N ARG A 29 -6.62 21.96 -0.11
CA ARG A 29 -6.55 23.18 -0.92
C ARG A 29 -5.16 23.81 -0.77
N MET A 30 -4.15 23.20 -1.39
CA MET A 30 -2.74 23.46 -1.08
C MET A 30 -2.22 24.76 -1.68
N ARG A 31 -2.46 24.98 -2.98
CA ARG A 31 -1.91 26.14 -3.73
C ARG A 31 -2.79 26.51 -4.91
N PHE A 32 -2.51 27.68 -5.50
CA PHE A 32 -3.06 28.04 -6.79
C PHE A 32 -2.55 27.12 -7.88
N GLY A 33 -3.43 26.80 -8.83
CA GLY A 33 -3.15 25.85 -9.89
C GLY A 33 -4.38 25.62 -10.74
N ARG A 34 -4.50 24.40 -11.27
CA ARG A 34 -5.60 24.07 -12.19
C ARG A 34 -6.95 24.01 -11.47
N CYS A 35 -6.93 23.53 -10.22
CA CYS A 35 -8.12 23.34 -9.40
C CYS A 35 -8.51 24.58 -8.57
N VAL A 36 -7.57 25.51 -8.35
CA VAL A 36 -7.79 26.73 -7.57
C VAL A 36 -7.21 27.91 -8.37
N LYS A 37 -8.09 28.67 -9.04
CA LYS A 37 -7.71 29.83 -9.85
C LYS A 37 -7.88 31.16 -9.12
N GLU A 38 -8.87 31.23 -8.22
CA GLU A 38 -9.25 32.44 -7.51
C GLU A 38 -9.04 32.31 -6.00
N ASN A 39 -8.68 33.43 -5.37
CA ASN A 39 -8.42 33.47 -3.94
C ASN A 39 -9.70 33.71 -3.15
N HIS A 40 -10.44 32.63 -2.85
CA HIS A 40 -11.55 32.67 -1.90
C HIS A 40 -11.10 32.44 -0.44
N GLY A 41 -9.81 32.68 -0.14
CA GLY A 41 -9.21 32.42 1.17
C GLY A 41 -8.91 30.93 1.42
N ASN A 42 -8.23 30.66 2.54
CA ASN A 42 -7.90 29.32 3.06
C ASN A 42 -7.17 28.41 2.06
N ILE A 43 -6.05 28.91 1.52
CA ILE A 43 -5.08 28.14 0.73
C ILE A 43 -3.93 27.73 1.64
N GLY A 44 -3.39 26.53 1.44
CA GLY A 44 -2.31 25.94 2.23
C GLY A 44 -2.76 24.86 3.22
N CYS A 45 -4.04 24.48 3.20
CA CYS A 45 -4.58 23.41 4.04
C CYS A 45 -4.56 22.08 3.28
N SER A 46 -4.08 21.00 3.91
CA SER A 46 -4.20 19.64 3.39
C SER A 46 -3.90 18.60 4.46
N SER A 47 -4.31 17.36 4.21
CA SER A 47 -3.86 16.19 4.96
C SER A 47 -3.15 15.21 4.04
N ASN A 48 -2.18 14.50 4.62
CA ASN A 48 -1.56 13.35 3.98
C ASN A 48 -2.59 12.21 3.93
N VAL A 49 -3.00 11.84 2.72
CA VAL A 49 -3.95 10.74 2.47
C VAL A 49 -3.28 9.55 1.78
N LEU A 50 -1.94 9.49 1.85
CA LEU A 50 -1.16 8.39 1.31
C LEU A 50 -1.58 7.02 1.88
N PRO A 51 -1.88 6.85 3.18
CA PRO A 51 -2.34 5.56 3.71
C PRO A 51 -3.63 5.06 3.03
N GLN A 52 -4.55 5.97 2.75
CA GLN A 52 -5.84 5.67 2.11
C GLN A 52 -5.64 5.25 0.65
N LEU A 53 -4.78 5.97 -0.08
CA LEU A 53 -4.46 5.60 -1.46
C LEU A 53 -3.54 4.37 -1.53
N ASP A 54 -2.68 4.13 -0.55
CA ASP A 54 -1.89 2.90 -0.46
C ASP A 54 -2.82 1.70 -0.31
N ARG A 55 -3.76 1.74 0.63
CA ARG A 55 -4.74 0.67 0.85
C ARG A 55 -5.60 0.41 -0.40
N LYS A 56 -5.98 1.46 -1.13
CA LYS A 56 -6.84 1.35 -2.31
C LYS A 56 -6.06 0.95 -3.57
N CYS A 57 -4.83 1.41 -3.74
CA CYS A 57 -4.10 1.33 -5.01
C CYS A 57 -2.78 0.55 -4.98
N SER A 58 -1.97 0.69 -3.92
CA SER A 58 -0.63 0.12 -3.93
C SER A 58 -0.66 -1.41 -3.93
N GLY A 59 0.24 -2.03 -4.69
CA GLY A 59 0.26 -3.47 -4.91
C GLY A 59 -0.72 -3.98 -5.97
N ARG A 60 -1.54 -3.12 -6.58
CA ARG A 60 -2.47 -3.47 -7.67
C ARG A 60 -1.93 -3.05 -9.04
N HIS A 61 -2.43 -3.63 -10.12
CA HIS A 61 -2.12 -3.19 -11.49
C HIS A 61 -2.90 -1.95 -11.91
N THR A 62 -4.14 -1.82 -11.44
CA THR A 62 -5.03 -0.70 -11.76
C THR A 62 -5.69 -0.13 -10.50
N CYS A 63 -5.92 1.18 -10.49
CA CYS A 63 -6.65 1.87 -9.43
C CYS A 63 -7.36 3.11 -9.97
N GLN A 64 -8.61 3.30 -9.56
CA GLN A 64 -9.40 4.48 -9.92
C GLN A 64 -10.06 5.10 -8.69
N LEU A 65 -10.12 6.44 -8.68
CA LEU A 65 -10.66 7.24 -7.58
C LEU A 65 -11.26 8.52 -8.15
N VAL A 66 -12.57 8.74 -7.97
CA VAL A 66 -13.26 9.96 -8.39
C VAL A 66 -13.17 11.00 -7.27
N ILE A 67 -12.94 12.28 -7.60
CA ILE A 67 -12.82 13.36 -6.62
C ILE A 67 -14.10 14.20 -6.58
N PRO A 68 -14.67 14.51 -5.39
CA PRO A 68 -14.29 14.00 -4.08
C PRO A 68 -14.65 12.51 -3.92
N ASP A 69 -13.82 11.77 -3.19
CA ASP A 69 -14.11 10.38 -2.80
C ASP A 69 -14.58 10.34 -1.33
N PRO A 70 -15.63 9.57 -0.98
CA PRO A 70 -16.13 9.47 0.38
C PRO A 70 -15.07 9.08 1.42
N MET A 71 -14.06 8.27 1.05
CA MET A 71 -12.95 7.87 1.92
C MET A 71 -12.08 9.07 2.36
N LEU A 72 -12.10 10.17 1.60
CA LEU A 72 -11.29 11.36 1.85
C LEU A 72 -12.08 12.53 2.42
N HIS A 73 -13.42 12.45 2.42
CA HIS A 73 -14.32 13.59 2.67
C HIS A 73 -14.05 14.32 4.00
N ASN A 74 -13.70 13.58 5.06
CA ASN A 74 -13.44 14.14 6.38
C ASN A 74 -11.94 14.23 6.72
N ILE A 75 -11.05 13.91 5.79
CA ILE A 75 -9.61 13.82 6.04
C ILE A 75 -8.91 15.04 5.43
N HIS A 76 -9.30 16.23 5.89
CA HIS A 76 -8.62 17.48 5.60
C HIS A 76 -8.96 18.58 6.61
N PRO A 77 -8.03 19.51 6.91
CA PRO A 77 -8.30 20.64 7.80
C PRO A 77 -9.02 21.81 7.10
N CYS A 78 -9.26 21.71 5.78
CA CYS A 78 -9.90 22.78 5.02
C CYS A 78 -11.38 22.97 5.40
N PRO A 79 -11.91 24.21 5.37
CA PRO A 79 -13.33 24.47 5.56
C PRO A 79 -14.21 23.64 4.61
N LYS A 80 -15.29 23.03 5.12
CA LYS A 80 -16.17 22.12 4.37
C LYS A 80 -16.88 22.78 3.18
N GLU A 81 -17.04 24.10 3.23
CA GLU A 81 -17.65 24.89 2.16
C GLU A 81 -16.71 25.10 0.96
N LEU A 82 -15.41 24.89 1.14
CA LEU A 82 -14.43 25.01 0.07
C LEU A 82 -14.20 23.66 -0.60
N VAL A 83 -14.16 23.66 -1.93
CA VAL A 83 -13.90 22.48 -2.74
C VAL A 83 -12.43 22.05 -2.58
N PRO A 84 -12.12 20.89 -1.97
CA PRO A 84 -10.77 20.34 -1.95
C PRO A 84 -10.43 19.64 -3.27
N TYR A 85 -9.14 19.41 -3.50
CA TYR A 85 -8.61 18.66 -4.63
C TYR A 85 -7.51 17.69 -4.15
N LEU A 86 -7.20 16.69 -4.97
CA LEU A 86 -6.17 15.69 -4.68
C LEU A 86 -4.86 16.03 -5.39
N GLU A 87 -3.74 15.95 -4.69
CA GLU A 87 -2.41 15.91 -5.28
C GLU A 87 -1.82 14.53 -5.08
N ALA A 88 -1.59 13.80 -6.17
CA ALA A 88 -1.10 12.42 -6.08
C ALA A 88 0.02 12.14 -7.10
N SER A 89 0.83 11.12 -6.78
CA SER A 89 1.77 10.52 -7.72
C SER A 89 2.01 9.06 -7.37
N TYR A 90 2.26 8.26 -8.40
CA TYR A 90 2.61 6.85 -8.28
C TYR A 90 3.75 6.51 -9.23
N ILE A 91 4.38 5.37 -9.00
CA ILE A 91 5.31 4.73 -9.93
C ILE A 91 4.88 3.28 -10.13
N CYS A 92 5.32 2.69 -11.25
CA CYS A 92 5.18 1.26 -11.50
C CYS A 92 6.46 0.57 -11.04
N LEU A 93 6.33 -0.40 -10.13
CA LEU A 93 7.43 -1.23 -9.69
C LEU A 93 7.38 -2.57 -10.42
N PRO A 94 8.48 -3.01 -11.06
CA PRO A 94 8.51 -4.30 -11.72
C PRO A 94 8.42 -5.43 -10.69
N GLY A 95 7.62 -6.45 -11.01
CA GLY A 95 7.66 -7.73 -10.31
C GLY A 95 9.00 -8.43 -10.48
N LEU A 96 9.27 -9.41 -9.62
CA LEU A 96 10.52 -10.17 -9.65
C LEU A 96 10.68 -10.90 -10.99
N LYS A 97 11.79 -10.61 -11.71
CA LYS A 97 12.24 -11.39 -12.86
C LYS A 97 13.36 -12.33 -12.45
N VAL A 98 13.38 -13.55 -13.01
CA VAL A 98 14.30 -14.65 -12.65
C VAL A 98 15.78 -14.26 -12.65
N SER A 99 16.20 -13.28 -13.47
CA SER A 99 17.60 -12.85 -13.60
C SER A 99 18.00 -11.64 -12.76
N GLN A 100 17.12 -11.09 -11.92
CA GLN A 100 17.38 -9.86 -11.18
C GLN A 100 17.90 -10.12 -9.77
N ILE A 101 18.90 -9.33 -9.35
CA ILE A 101 19.48 -9.36 -7.99
C ILE A 101 18.56 -8.73 -6.92
N SER A 102 17.46 -8.11 -7.34
CA SER A 102 16.44 -7.53 -6.48
C SER A 102 15.14 -7.39 -7.26
N GLY A 103 14.00 -7.55 -6.60
CA GLY A 103 12.69 -7.32 -7.19
C GLY A 103 11.61 -7.25 -6.13
N TYR A 104 10.36 -7.19 -6.58
CA TYR A 104 9.20 -7.09 -5.71
C TYR A 104 8.29 -8.30 -5.88
N LEU A 105 7.83 -8.83 -4.76
CA LEU A 105 6.75 -9.82 -4.69
C LEU A 105 5.49 -9.10 -4.24
N ALA A 106 4.38 -9.29 -4.95
CA ALA A 106 3.12 -8.63 -4.63
C ALA A 106 2.11 -9.63 -4.09
N SER A 107 1.35 -9.23 -3.08
CA SER A 107 0.24 -10.05 -2.55
C SER A 107 -0.94 -10.17 -3.52
N ALA A 108 -0.97 -9.36 -4.59
CA ALA A 108 -1.94 -9.50 -5.67
C ALA A 108 -1.61 -10.65 -6.64
N THR A 109 -0.34 -11.04 -6.77
CA THR A 109 0.09 -12.09 -7.71
C THR A 109 -0.57 -13.46 -7.47
N PRO A 110 -0.74 -13.94 -6.21
CA PRO A 110 -1.49 -15.17 -5.93
C PRO A 110 -2.92 -15.18 -6.46
N VAL A 111 -3.57 -14.01 -6.56
CA VAL A 111 -4.96 -13.88 -7.00
C VAL A 111 -5.09 -14.09 -8.51
N GLU A 112 -4.05 -13.72 -9.27
CA GLU A 112 -4.07 -13.75 -10.73
C GLU A 112 -3.61 -15.10 -11.28
N ASP A 113 -2.48 -15.62 -10.80
CA ASP A 113 -1.82 -16.80 -11.38
C ASP A 113 -1.63 -17.97 -10.38
N GLY A 114 -2.03 -17.81 -9.11
CA GLY A 114 -1.81 -18.80 -8.06
C GLY A 114 -0.36 -18.89 -7.55
N ILE A 115 0.56 -18.13 -8.14
CA ILE A 115 1.97 -18.03 -7.74
C ILE A 115 2.09 -17.21 -6.46
N GLY A 116 2.88 -17.70 -5.50
CA GLY A 116 3.03 -17.12 -4.17
C GLY A 116 2.04 -17.66 -3.14
N THR A 117 1.41 -18.80 -3.41
CA THR A 117 0.57 -19.55 -2.47
C THR A 117 1.34 -20.72 -1.87
N ARG A 118 0.78 -21.40 -0.87
CA ARG A 118 1.36 -22.65 -0.33
C ARG A 118 1.54 -23.73 -1.42
N GLN A 119 0.67 -23.77 -2.42
CA GLN A 119 0.74 -24.75 -3.51
C GLN A 119 1.80 -24.39 -4.56
N CYS A 120 2.10 -23.10 -4.73
CA CYS A 120 3.09 -22.60 -5.68
C CYS A 120 3.89 -21.47 -5.03
N PRO A 121 4.80 -21.78 -4.08
CA PRO A 121 5.56 -20.76 -3.38
C PRO A 121 6.66 -20.18 -4.27
N TRP A 122 7.13 -18.98 -3.95
CA TRP A 122 8.33 -18.43 -4.58
C TRP A 122 9.57 -19.09 -3.99
N ILE A 123 10.42 -19.66 -4.85
CA ILE A 123 11.76 -20.11 -4.49
C ILE A 123 12.76 -19.04 -4.93
N LEU A 124 13.34 -18.35 -3.97
CA LEU A 124 14.34 -17.32 -4.17
C LEU A 124 15.72 -17.94 -4.01
N HIS A 125 16.52 -17.90 -5.06
CA HIS A 125 17.87 -18.46 -5.07
C HIS A 125 18.89 -17.34 -5.30
N ALA A 126 19.90 -17.28 -4.43
CA ALA A 126 21.06 -16.40 -4.52
C ALA A 126 22.31 -17.23 -4.83
N ASN A 127 23.40 -16.59 -5.26
CA ASN A 127 24.65 -17.33 -5.46
C ASN A 127 25.22 -17.80 -4.12
N SER A 128 26.01 -18.87 -4.14
CA SER A 128 26.70 -19.36 -2.95
C SER A 128 27.50 -18.23 -2.28
N GLY A 129 27.34 -18.07 -0.97
CA GLY A 129 27.92 -16.99 -0.17
C GLY A 129 27.11 -15.69 -0.14
N GLN A 130 26.04 -15.56 -0.92
CA GLN A 130 25.10 -14.44 -0.83
C GLN A 130 23.93 -14.77 0.12
N ARG A 131 23.32 -13.71 0.67
CA ARG A 131 22.12 -13.78 1.49
C ARG A 131 21.00 -12.97 0.85
N ILE A 132 19.77 -13.33 1.15
CA ILE A 132 18.56 -12.70 0.65
C ILE A 132 17.96 -11.87 1.77
N ASN A 133 17.67 -10.60 1.46
CA ASN A 133 17.02 -9.66 2.37
C ASN A 133 15.56 -9.50 1.93
N LEU A 134 14.62 -9.80 2.83
CA LEU A 134 13.19 -9.58 2.61
C LEU A 134 12.72 -8.33 3.36
N THR A 135 12.23 -7.36 2.59
CA THR A 135 11.65 -6.12 3.11
C THR A 135 10.16 -6.09 2.76
N LEU A 136 9.31 -5.96 3.77
CA LEU A 136 7.87 -5.80 3.61
C LEU A 136 7.52 -4.34 3.34
N TYR A 137 6.68 -4.12 2.33
CA TYR A 137 5.93 -2.89 2.16
C TYR A 137 4.47 -3.13 2.55
N ALA A 138 4.07 -2.64 3.73
CA ALA A 138 2.74 -2.82 4.26
C ALA A 138 1.86 -1.62 3.85
N PHE A 139 0.83 -1.90 3.05
CA PHE A 139 -0.14 -0.89 2.60
C PHE A 139 -1.47 -0.94 3.37
N GLY A 140 -1.69 -2.00 4.15
CA GLY A 140 -2.81 -2.11 5.08
C GLY A 140 -2.42 -1.53 6.43
N THR A 141 -2.76 -0.27 6.68
CA THR A 141 -2.74 0.25 8.05
C THR A 141 -4.08 -0.03 8.71
N ALA A 142 -3.98 -0.49 9.94
CA ALA A 142 -5.10 -0.70 10.81
C ALA A 142 -5.46 0.63 11.49
N GLN A 143 -6.44 1.35 10.93
CA GLN A 143 -7.08 2.47 11.61
C GLN A 143 -8.58 2.31 11.44
N ARG A 144 -9.29 1.92 12.51
CA ARG A 144 -10.65 2.41 12.74
C ARG A 144 -10.50 3.64 13.63
N HIS A 145 -11.20 4.71 13.27
CA HIS A 145 -11.70 5.62 14.28
C HIS A 145 -12.86 4.88 14.95
N LEU A 146 -12.67 4.44 16.19
CA LEU A 146 -13.80 4.15 17.06
C LEU A 146 -14.05 5.45 17.81
N GLU A 147 -15.21 6.07 17.56
CA GLU A 147 -15.70 7.16 18.39
C GLU A 147 -16.08 6.55 19.74
N ASP A 148 -15.27 6.78 20.78
CA ASP A 148 -15.70 6.50 22.15
C ASP A 148 -16.87 7.42 22.52
N ALA A 149 -17.83 6.88 23.25
CA ALA A 149 -18.99 7.63 23.77
C ALA A 149 -18.62 8.78 24.74
N ASP A 150 -17.33 8.91 25.09
CA ASP A 150 -16.78 9.89 26.04
C ASP A 150 -15.65 10.76 25.43
N GLY A 151 -15.43 10.72 24.12
CA GLY A 151 -14.51 11.64 23.42
C GLY A 151 -13.01 11.42 23.67
N GLY A 152 -12.60 10.26 24.17
CA GLY A 152 -11.19 9.85 24.25
C GLY A 152 -10.71 9.15 22.98
N GLU A 153 -9.52 9.49 22.47
CA GLU A 153 -8.87 8.76 21.36
C GLU A 153 -8.12 7.53 21.88
N LEU A 154 -8.68 6.33 21.71
CA LEU A 154 -7.94 5.07 21.86
C LEU A 154 -7.64 4.46 20.48
N MET A 155 -6.35 4.36 20.18
CA MET A 155 -5.82 3.93 18.89
C MET A 155 -5.47 2.44 18.93
N GLU A 156 -6.44 1.55 18.61
CA GLU A 156 -6.16 0.11 18.54
C GLU A 156 -5.85 -0.37 17.10
N PRO A 157 -4.74 -1.10 16.89
CA PRO A 157 -4.43 -1.71 15.60
C PRO A 157 -5.33 -2.93 15.36
N ILE A 158 -6.29 -2.78 14.45
CA ILE A 158 -7.07 -3.87 13.86
C ILE A 158 -6.19 -4.78 12.99
N ASP A 159 -5.84 -5.93 13.53
CA ASP A 159 -5.06 -6.99 12.87
C ASP A 159 -5.90 -7.82 11.86
N GLU A 160 -6.94 -7.24 11.26
CA GLU A 160 -7.94 -7.96 10.43
C GLU A 160 -7.65 -7.85 8.92
N CYS A 161 -6.45 -8.16 8.46
CA CYS A 161 -6.33 -8.58 7.05
C CYS A 161 -6.20 -10.09 6.91
N GLY A 162 -5.87 -10.79 8.00
CA GLY A 162 -5.75 -12.24 8.00
C GLY A 162 -4.81 -12.77 6.93
N SER A 163 -3.70 -12.07 6.66
CA SER A 163 -2.69 -12.48 5.69
C SER A 163 -1.32 -12.52 6.36
N ASP A 164 -0.71 -13.69 6.34
CA ASP A 164 0.63 -13.95 6.83
C ASP A 164 1.59 -14.21 5.67
N ILE A 165 2.85 -13.82 5.85
CA ILE A 165 3.96 -14.17 4.97
C ILE A 165 4.69 -15.32 5.64
N ILE A 166 4.67 -16.47 4.99
CA ILE A 166 5.37 -17.67 5.43
C ILE A 166 6.71 -17.74 4.72
N ILE A 167 7.76 -17.93 5.52
CA ILE A 167 9.15 -17.90 5.08
C ILE A 167 9.82 -19.17 5.58
N THR A 168 10.33 -20.01 4.67
CA THR A 168 11.10 -21.20 5.02
C THR A 168 12.53 -21.06 4.52
N ASP A 169 13.49 -21.17 5.45
CA ASP A 169 14.92 -21.10 5.18
C ASP A 169 15.62 -22.24 5.92
N SER A 170 16.38 -23.06 5.19
CA SER A 170 17.20 -24.14 5.76
C SER A 170 16.39 -25.09 6.68
N GLY A 171 15.13 -25.37 6.31
CA GLY A 171 14.20 -26.22 7.07
C GLY A 171 13.50 -25.55 8.26
N ARG A 172 13.72 -24.25 8.49
CA ARG A 172 13.03 -23.47 9.53
C ARG A 172 11.98 -22.56 8.91
N THR A 173 10.75 -22.66 9.39
CA THR A 173 9.64 -21.82 8.93
C THR A 173 9.33 -20.70 9.93
N ARG A 174 9.06 -19.50 9.44
CA ARG A 174 8.55 -18.36 10.21
C ARG A 174 7.30 -17.80 9.55
N SER A 175 6.32 -17.40 10.37
CA SER A 175 5.15 -16.63 9.95
C SER A 175 5.32 -15.17 10.38
N ILE A 176 4.98 -14.24 9.49
CA ILE A 176 5.03 -12.79 9.74
C ILE A 176 3.72 -12.18 9.25
N SER A 177 2.98 -11.51 10.14
CA SER A 177 1.78 -10.77 9.74
C SER A 177 2.11 -9.73 8.67
N ALA A 178 1.40 -9.78 7.54
CA ALA A 178 1.55 -8.84 6.44
C ALA A 178 0.90 -7.47 6.76
N CYS A 179 0.10 -7.40 7.83
CA CYS A 179 -0.74 -6.25 8.15
C CYS A 179 -0.54 -5.78 9.59
N GLY A 180 -1.30 -4.75 9.99
CA GLY A 180 -1.21 -4.15 11.33
C GLY A 180 0.10 -3.40 11.58
N GLN A 181 0.90 -3.14 10.53
CA GLN A 181 2.21 -2.53 10.68
C GLN A 181 2.10 -1.00 10.75
N LEU A 182 2.71 -0.40 11.77
CA LEU A 182 2.79 1.06 11.94
C LEU A 182 3.73 1.72 10.91
N VAL A 183 4.68 0.95 10.36
CA VAL A 183 5.66 1.43 9.39
C VAL A 183 5.39 0.88 8.01
N ARG A 184 5.42 1.77 7.01
CA ARG A 184 5.17 1.44 5.60
C ARG A 184 6.18 0.47 5.00
N ARG A 185 7.43 0.47 5.50
CA ARG A 185 8.55 -0.36 5.00
C ARG A 185 9.35 -0.91 6.17
N ARG A 186 9.57 -2.22 6.21
CA ARG A 186 10.34 -2.88 7.28
C ARG A 186 11.15 -4.06 6.76
N LEU A 187 12.39 -4.20 7.23
CA LEU A 187 13.13 -5.46 7.10
C LEU A 187 12.40 -6.53 7.93
N ILE A 188 11.99 -7.61 7.29
CA ILE A 188 11.26 -8.70 7.96
C ILE A 188 12.10 -9.96 8.09
N TYR A 189 13.07 -10.17 7.21
CA TYR A 189 13.90 -11.37 7.24
C TYR A 189 15.25 -11.16 6.54
N MET A 190 16.27 -11.85 7.04
CA MET A 190 17.59 -11.98 6.43
C MET A 190 17.92 -13.46 6.40
N SER A 191 18.26 -14.00 5.23
CA SER A 191 18.51 -15.43 5.10
C SER A 191 19.79 -15.89 5.80
N ASP A 192 19.75 -17.11 6.29
CA ASP A 192 20.91 -17.87 6.73
C ASP A 192 21.55 -18.62 5.54
N GLY A 193 20.72 -19.14 4.63
CA GLY A 193 21.14 -19.81 3.41
C GLY A 193 21.13 -18.93 2.15
N PHE A 194 21.38 -19.55 0.99
CA PHE A 194 21.28 -18.93 -0.33
C PHE A 194 19.95 -19.27 -1.04
N GLU A 195 19.07 -20.03 -0.41
CA GLU A 195 17.75 -20.40 -0.93
C GLU A 195 16.68 -20.09 0.12
N LEU A 196 15.54 -19.56 -0.34
CA LEU A 196 14.41 -19.16 0.49
C LEU A 196 13.10 -19.52 -0.20
N GLU A 197 12.21 -20.20 0.51
CA GLU A 197 10.83 -20.40 0.09
C GLU A 197 9.94 -19.36 0.76
N VAL A 198 9.12 -18.65 -0.03
CA VAL A 198 8.22 -17.59 0.45
C VAL A 198 6.84 -17.75 -0.17
N TYR A 199 5.79 -17.64 0.65
CA TYR A 199 4.41 -17.56 0.16
C TYR A 199 3.52 -16.76 1.10
N PHE A 200 2.37 -16.31 0.59
CA PHE A 200 1.31 -15.72 1.37
C PHE A 200 0.31 -16.79 1.81
N GLU A 201 -0.11 -16.74 3.07
CA GLU A 201 -1.18 -17.54 3.64
C GLU A 201 -2.28 -16.64 4.17
N ASN A 202 -3.52 -16.87 3.74
CA ASN A 202 -4.67 -16.17 4.30
C ASN A 202 -5.28 -17.01 5.43
N SER A 203 -5.36 -16.46 6.64
CA SER A 203 -6.01 -17.06 7.81
C SER A 203 -7.55 -17.04 7.74
N ASN A 204 -8.13 -16.38 6.73
CA ASN A 204 -9.55 -16.48 6.39
C ASN A 204 -9.74 -16.95 4.92
N PRO A 205 -9.73 -18.27 4.65
CA PRO A 205 -10.29 -18.76 3.41
C PRO A 205 -11.80 -18.51 3.50
N ARG A 206 -12.32 -17.53 2.73
CA ARG A 206 -13.77 -17.32 2.64
C ARG A 206 -14.43 -18.66 2.27
N GLN A 207 -15.27 -19.18 3.18
CA GLN A 207 -16.43 -20.01 2.84
C GLN A 207 -17.47 -19.14 2.16
#